data_AF-D4D4L0-F1
#
_entry.id   AF-D4D4L0-F1
#
_cell.length_a   1.000
_cell.length_b   1.000
_cell.length_c   1.000
_cell.angle_alpha   90.00
_cell.angle_beta   90.00
_cell.angle_gamma   90.00
#
_symmetry.space_group_name_H-M   'P 1'
#
loop_
_entity.id
_entity.type
_entity.pdbx_description
1 polymer ?
#
loop_
_entity_poly.entity_id
_entity_poly.type
_entity_poly.pdbx_seq_one_letter_code
_entity_poly.pdbx_strand_id
1 'polypeptide(L)'
;MLSDATGRRILRDRPRITSQTLSLPYLRSLPPNSLGYTYAFWLDREGVTPDTRSSVRYIDNEECAYVMQRYRECHDFYHAVTGLPIVVEGELALKIFEFMNTGLPMTGLAAAAVVRLKGAERERFWDIHLPWAVRSGAKSKELICVYWEEMLERDVGEIRAELGIEVPPDLREIRRQQRKRDKEKQKKEQAVQ
;
A
#
# COMPACT_ATOMS: atom_id res chain seq x y z
N MET A 1 -12.34 -9.78 -10.72
CA MET A 1 -13.46 -8.80 -10.86
C MET A 1 -14.77 -9.38 -11.39
N LEU A 2 -14.92 -9.82 -12.65
CA LEU A 2 -16.23 -10.30 -13.16
C LEU A 2 -16.81 -11.51 -12.40
N SER A 3 -15.94 -12.37 -11.86
CA SER A 3 -16.34 -13.50 -11.01
C SER A 3 -16.83 -13.08 -9.62
N ASP A 4 -16.54 -11.85 -9.19
CA ASP A 4 -16.87 -11.32 -7.87
C ASP A 4 -18.11 -10.40 -7.94
N ALA A 5 -19.03 -10.51 -6.97
CA ALA A 5 -20.26 -9.72 -6.97
C ALA A 5 -20.01 -8.21 -6.78
N THR A 6 -19.10 -7.85 -5.88
CA THR A 6 -18.68 -6.46 -5.65
C THR A 6 -17.87 -5.95 -6.84
N GLY A 7 -16.99 -6.79 -7.40
CA GLY A 7 -16.24 -6.51 -8.62
C GLY A 7 -17.15 -6.15 -9.80
N ARG A 8 -18.23 -6.91 -10.04
CA ARG A 8 -19.23 -6.57 -11.07
C ARG A 8 -19.95 -5.25 -10.79
N ARG A 9 -20.23 -4.94 -9.52
CA ARG A 9 -20.85 -3.66 -9.13
C ARG A 9 -19.91 -2.49 -9.42
N ILE A 10 -18.64 -2.61 -9.04
CA ILE A 10 -17.59 -1.62 -9.33
C ILE A 10 -17.45 -1.38 -10.84
N LEU A 11 -17.45 -2.43 -11.67
CA LEU A 11 -17.33 -2.29 -13.14
C LEU A 11 -18.53 -1.55 -13.76
N ARG A 12 -19.70 -1.64 -13.13
CA ARG A 12 -20.92 -0.93 -13.55
C ARG A 12 -20.90 0.53 -13.10
N ASP A 13 -20.64 0.76 -11.81
CA ASP A 13 -20.77 2.08 -11.18
C ASP A 13 -19.58 2.99 -11.55
N ARG A 14 -18.45 2.37 -11.86
CA ARG A 14 -17.19 3.00 -12.24
C ARG A 14 -16.74 4.15 -11.31
N PRO A 15 -16.77 3.96 -9.97
CA PRO A 15 -16.32 5.00 -9.05
C PRO A 15 -14.85 5.36 -9.27
N ARG A 16 -14.52 6.62 -8.99
CA ARG A 16 -13.18 7.19 -9.08
C ARG A 16 -12.72 7.63 -7.70
N ILE A 17 -11.44 7.44 -7.42
CA ILE A 17 -10.82 7.83 -6.15
C ILE A 17 -9.95 9.07 -6.44
N THR A 18 -10.54 10.25 -6.26
CA THR A 18 -9.91 11.55 -6.50
C THR A 18 -10.30 12.51 -5.37
N SER A 19 -9.66 13.67 -5.27
CA SER A 19 -10.06 14.67 -4.26
C SER A 19 -11.46 15.27 -4.53
N GLN A 20 -12.04 15.05 -5.72
CA GLN A 20 -13.40 15.47 -6.04
C GLN A 20 -14.45 14.53 -5.45
N THR A 21 -14.13 13.23 -5.35
CA THR A 21 -15.04 12.20 -4.85
C THR A 21 -14.76 11.84 -3.39
N LEU A 22 -13.54 12.06 -2.91
CA LEU A 22 -13.12 11.87 -1.52
C LEU A 22 -12.75 13.20 -0.88
N SER A 23 -13.60 13.66 0.04
CA SER A 23 -13.32 14.85 0.84
C SER A 23 -12.26 14.55 1.90
N LEU A 24 -11.00 14.90 1.64
CA LEU A 24 -9.92 14.75 2.62
C LEU A 24 -10.22 15.46 3.97
N PRO A 25 -10.83 16.67 4.01
CA PRO A 25 -11.26 17.26 5.28
C PRO A 25 -12.22 16.38 6.06
N TYR A 26 -13.18 15.72 5.38
CA TYR A 26 -14.09 14.77 6.01
C TYR A 26 -13.34 13.54 6.54
N LEU A 27 -12.46 12.96 5.73
CA LEU A 27 -11.69 11.79 6.14
C LEU A 27 -10.82 12.07 7.38
N ARG A 28 -10.24 13.26 7.48
CA ARG A 28 -9.47 13.70 8.66
C ARG A 28 -10.33 13.90 9.91
N SER A 29 -11.63 14.14 9.77
CA SER A 29 -12.54 14.29 10.92
C SER A 29 -13.11 12.96 11.42
N LEU A 30 -12.89 11.86 10.71
CA LEU A 30 -13.33 10.53 11.13
C LEU A 30 -12.52 10.02 12.35
N PRO A 31 -13.06 9.03 13.10
CA PRO A 31 -12.34 8.42 14.21
C PRO A 31 -10.96 7.89 13.82
N PRO A 32 -9.92 7.99 14.69
CA PRO A 32 -8.56 7.57 14.34
C PRO A 32 -8.38 6.11 13.92
N ASN A 33 -9.30 5.24 14.34
CA ASN A 33 -9.34 3.83 13.99
C ASN A 33 -10.11 3.54 12.69
N SER A 34 -10.72 4.54 12.06
CA SER A 34 -11.41 4.37 10.77
C SER A 34 -10.43 4.22 9.60
N LEU A 35 -10.88 3.56 8.53
CA LEU A 35 -10.13 3.49 7.27
C LEU A 35 -9.86 4.88 6.68
N GLY A 36 -10.87 5.75 6.67
CA GLY A 36 -10.80 7.08 6.08
C GLY A 36 -9.77 7.95 6.78
N TYR A 37 -9.78 7.97 8.12
CA TYR A 37 -8.72 8.65 8.89
C TYR A 37 -7.35 8.05 8.60
N THR A 38 -7.24 6.71 8.59
CA THR A 38 -5.97 6.01 8.32
C THR A 38 -5.41 6.39 6.95
N TYR A 39 -6.27 6.46 5.92
CA TYR A 39 -5.91 6.86 4.57
C TYR A 39 -5.46 8.32 4.50
N ALA A 40 -6.24 9.26 5.05
CA ALA A 40 -5.89 10.67 5.05
C ALA A 40 -4.59 10.94 5.84
N PHE A 41 -4.42 10.29 6.99
CA PHE A 41 -3.21 10.37 7.79
C PHE A 41 -1.98 9.83 7.04
N TRP A 42 -2.13 8.73 6.30
CA TRP A 42 -1.06 8.19 5.46
C TRP A 42 -0.69 9.16 4.33
N LEU A 43 -1.68 9.72 3.63
CA LEU A 43 -1.46 10.73 2.58
C LEU A 43 -0.68 11.94 3.11
N ASP A 44 -1.09 12.47 4.26
CA ASP A 44 -0.45 13.60 4.92
C ASP A 44 1.00 13.28 5.30
N ARG A 45 1.26 12.06 5.76
CA ARG A 45 2.60 11.60 6.15
C ARG A 45 3.54 11.45 4.96
N GLU A 46 3.05 10.96 3.82
CA GLU A 46 3.85 10.77 2.62
C GLU A 46 3.90 12.02 1.72
N GLY A 47 3.09 13.04 2.01
CA GLY A 47 3.04 14.29 1.24
C GLY A 47 2.44 14.10 -0.15
N VAL A 48 1.49 13.18 -0.30
CA VAL A 48 0.83 12.86 -1.58
C VAL A 48 -0.68 13.10 -1.50
N THR A 49 -1.35 13.10 -2.66
CA THR A 49 -2.82 13.25 -2.76
C THR A 49 -3.41 12.19 -3.69
N PRO A 50 -4.73 11.89 -3.60
CA PRO A 50 -5.38 10.95 -4.52
C PRO A 50 -5.19 11.34 -6.01
N ASP A 51 -5.09 12.64 -6.29
CA ASP A 51 -4.96 13.18 -7.65
C ASP A 51 -3.55 13.01 -8.25
N THR A 52 -2.58 12.55 -7.47
CA THR A 52 -1.22 12.27 -8.00
C THR A 52 -1.19 11.14 -9.03
N ARG A 53 -2.28 10.36 -9.15
CA ARG A 53 -2.38 9.22 -10.06
C ARG A 53 -2.71 9.65 -11.48
N SER A 54 -1.72 9.57 -12.37
CA SER A 54 -1.93 9.88 -13.79
C SER A 54 -2.88 8.90 -14.46
N SER A 55 -3.71 9.43 -15.37
CA SER A 55 -4.60 8.65 -16.22
C SER A 55 -3.85 7.56 -16.98
N VAL A 56 -4.45 6.37 -17.03
CA VAL A 56 -3.98 5.27 -17.87
C VAL A 56 -4.10 5.66 -19.34
N ARG A 57 -3.10 5.26 -20.13
CA ARG A 57 -3.02 5.49 -21.58
C ARG A 57 -2.66 4.17 -22.24
N TYR A 58 -2.94 4.05 -23.54
CA TYR A 58 -2.55 2.90 -24.38
C TYR A 58 -3.26 1.57 -24.00
N ILE A 59 -4.53 1.65 -23.59
CA ILE A 59 -5.40 0.48 -23.41
C ILE A 59 -6.69 0.75 -24.19
N ASP A 60 -6.92 -0.02 -25.25
CA ASP A 60 -8.03 0.23 -26.18
C ASP A 60 -9.38 -0.22 -25.61
N ASN A 61 -9.38 -1.32 -24.84
CA ASN A 61 -10.60 -1.79 -24.19
C ASN A 61 -10.93 -0.89 -23.00
N GLU A 62 -12.08 -0.23 -23.05
CA GLU A 62 -12.53 0.76 -22.07
C GLU A 62 -12.67 0.17 -20.65
N GLU A 63 -13.19 -1.05 -20.53
CA GLU A 63 -13.33 -1.72 -19.24
C GLU A 63 -11.96 -2.06 -18.65
N CYS A 64 -11.04 -2.62 -19.45
CA CYS A 64 -9.66 -2.85 -19.04
C CYS A 64 -8.95 -1.55 -18.64
N ALA A 65 -9.16 -0.46 -19.39
CA ALA A 65 -8.61 0.86 -19.07
C ALA A 65 -9.12 1.34 -17.71
N TYR A 66 -10.43 1.17 -17.44
CA TYR A 66 -11.02 1.47 -16.15
C TYR A 66 -10.44 0.61 -15.02
N VAL A 67 -10.32 -0.71 -15.20
CA VAL A 67 -9.72 -1.63 -14.21
C VAL A 67 -8.32 -1.18 -13.83
N MET A 68 -7.49 -0.86 -14.83
CA MET A 68 -6.12 -0.40 -14.60
C MET A 68 -6.07 0.98 -13.96
N GLN A 69 -7.03 1.87 -14.28
CA GLN A 69 -7.15 3.17 -13.64
C GLN A 69 -7.52 3.01 -12.16
N ARG A 70 -8.55 2.23 -11.86
CA ARG A 70 -8.97 1.94 -10.48
C ARG A 70 -7.83 1.30 -9.68
N TYR A 71 -7.11 0.34 -10.26
CA TYR A 71 -5.94 -0.25 -9.61
C TYR A 71 -4.91 0.81 -9.19
N ARG A 72 -4.60 1.79 -10.05
CA ARG A 72 -3.70 2.89 -9.70
C ARG A 72 -4.25 3.77 -8.59
N GLU A 73 -5.54 4.08 -8.61
CA GLU A 73 -6.16 4.95 -7.61
C GLU A 73 -6.32 4.27 -6.25
N CYS A 74 -6.59 2.97 -6.23
CA CYS A 74 -6.65 2.17 -5.00
C CYS A 74 -5.27 1.92 -4.37
N HIS A 75 -4.18 2.12 -5.10
CA HIS A 75 -2.83 1.81 -4.63
C HIS A 75 -2.48 2.47 -3.29
N ASP A 76 -2.91 3.72 -3.09
CA ASP A 76 -2.66 4.44 -1.85
C ASP A 76 -3.49 3.86 -0.68
N PHE A 77 -4.66 3.28 -0.94
CA PHE A 77 -5.36 2.51 0.09
C PHE A 77 -4.58 1.28 0.50
N TYR A 78 -3.92 0.59 -0.43
CA TYR A 78 -3.10 -0.58 -0.10
C TYR A 78 -1.92 -0.20 0.81
N HIS A 79 -1.27 0.92 0.52
CA HIS A 79 -0.29 1.48 1.44
C HIS A 79 -0.88 1.84 2.80
N ALA A 80 -2.03 2.53 2.84
CA ALA A 80 -2.64 2.95 4.09
C ALA A 80 -3.05 1.75 4.98
N VAL A 81 -3.67 0.72 4.41
CA VAL A 81 -4.09 -0.46 5.16
C VAL A 81 -2.90 -1.32 5.61
N THR A 82 -1.80 -1.34 4.87
CA THR A 82 -0.57 -2.05 5.27
C THR A 82 0.39 -1.19 6.09
N GLY A 83 0.22 0.13 6.12
CA GLY A 83 1.12 1.07 6.78
C GLY A 83 2.48 1.27 6.08
N LEU A 84 2.71 0.67 4.90
CA LEU A 84 3.99 0.75 4.21
C LEU A 84 4.28 2.18 3.68
N PRO A 85 5.50 2.73 3.88
CA PRO A 85 5.93 3.98 3.26
C PRO A 85 6.21 3.87 1.76
N ILE A 86 6.31 5.02 1.10
CA ILE A 86 6.73 5.15 -0.31
C ILE A 86 8.26 5.14 -0.51
N VAL A 87 9.03 4.78 0.53
CA VAL A 87 10.48 4.53 0.35
C VAL A 87 10.68 3.25 -0.46
N VAL A 88 11.82 3.13 -1.16
CA VAL A 88 12.10 2.01 -2.09
C VAL A 88 11.80 0.62 -1.48
N GLU A 89 12.18 0.39 -0.21
CA GLU A 89 11.93 -0.86 0.50
C GLU A 89 10.43 -1.13 0.74
N GLY A 90 9.65 -0.09 1.07
CA GLY A 90 8.21 -0.18 1.28
C GLY A 90 7.43 -0.35 -0.01
N GLU A 91 7.78 0.42 -1.04
CA GLU A 91 7.24 0.28 -2.40
C GLU A 91 7.44 -1.12 -2.95
N LEU A 92 8.65 -1.65 -2.80
CA LEU A 92 8.99 -2.98 -3.29
C LEU A 92 8.18 -4.06 -2.57
N ALA A 93 8.05 -3.96 -1.25
CA ALA A 93 7.23 -4.88 -0.46
C ALA A 93 5.77 -4.85 -0.93
N LEU A 94 5.23 -3.64 -1.16
CA LEU A 94 3.85 -3.51 -1.63
C LEU A 94 3.67 -4.03 -3.05
N LYS A 95 4.62 -3.82 -3.98
CA LYS A 95 4.51 -4.34 -5.35
C LYS A 95 4.47 -5.86 -5.39
N ILE A 96 5.21 -6.54 -4.51
CA ILE A 96 5.13 -7.99 -4.39
C ILE A 96 3.79 -8.41 -3.79
N PHE A 97 3.32 -7.71 -2.76
CA PHE A 97 1.98 -7.94 -2.20
C PHE A 97 0.90 -7.79 -3.28
N GLU A 98 0.94 -6.74 -4.10
CA GLU A 98 0.03 -6.50 -5.22
C GLU A 98 0.12 -7.60 -6.28
N PHE A 99 1.32 -8.07 -6.60
CA PHE A 99 1.51 -9.17 -7.55
C PHE A 99 0.84 -10.45 -7.05
N MET A 100 1.06 -10.78 -5.78
CA MET A 100 0.47 -11.98 -5.17
C MET A 100 -1.05 -11.86 -5.00
N ASN A 101 -1.58 -10.65 -4.84
CA ASN A 101 -3.01 -10.40 -4.69
C ASN A 101 -3.77 -10.33 -6.02
N THR A 102 -3.17 -9.75 -7.06
CA THR A 102 -3.86 -9.42 -8.33
C THR A 102 -3.37 -10.22 -9.53
N GLY A 103 -2.17 -10.81 -9.46
CA GLY A 103 -1.52 -11.48 -10.59
C GLY A 103 -1.05 -10.53 -11.70
N LEU A 104 -1.15 -9.21 -11.52
CA LEU A 104 -0.80 -8.23 -12.56
C LEU A 104 0.71 -8.25 -12.86
N PRO A 105 1.16 -8.64 -14.08
CA PRO A 105 2.58 -8.84 -14.37
C PRO A 105 3.47 -7.62 -14.13
N MET A 106 2.95 -6.40 -14.36
CA MET A 106 3.72 -5.18 -14.16
C MET A 106 4.16 -4.96 -12.71
N THR A 107 3.40 -5.47 -11.74
CA THR A 107 3.72 -5.36 -10.31
C THR A 107 4.87 -6.29 -9.94
N GLY A 108 4.89 -7.50 -10.50
CA GLY A 108 6.01 -8.43 -10.41
C GLY A 108 7.27 -7.90 -11.11
N LEU A 109 7.13 -7.29 -12.29
CA LEU A 109 8.25 -6.66 -13.00
C LEU A 109 8.82 -5.46 -12.21
N ALA A 110 7.98 -4.67 -11.56
CA ALA A 110 8.43 -3.59 -10.68
C ALA A 110 9.28 -4.13 -9.51
N ALA A 111 9.06 -5.38 -9.08
CA ALA A 111 9.86 -6.00 -8.04
C ALA A 111 11.33 -6.26 -8.43
N ALA A 112 11.66 -6.24 -9.71
CA ALA A 112 13.05 -6.28 -10.16
C ALA A 112 13.90 -5.10 -9.62
N ALA A 113 13.26 -4.02 -9.17
CA ALA A 113 13.93 -2.90 -8.49
C ALA A 113 14.61 -3.30 -7.17
N VAL A 114 14.39 -4.52 -6.65
CA VAL A 114 15.12 -5.10 -5.50
C VAL A 114 16.63 -5.01 -5.62
N VAL A 115 17.17 -5.02 -6.85
CA VAL A 115 18.61 -4.86 -7.12
C VAL A 115 19.18 -3.54 -6.62
N ARG A 116 18.33 -2.54 -6.36
CA ARG A 116 18.71 -1.23 -5.83
C ARG A 116 18.93 -1.24 -4.32
N LEU A 117 18.44 -2.24 -3.59
CA LEU A 117 18.60 -2.34 -2.14
C LEU A 117 20.03 -2.72 -1.75
N LYS A 118 20.55 -2.10 -0.68
CA LYS A 118 21.92 -2.30 -0.20
C LYS A 118 21.97 -2.54 1.31
N GLY A 119 22.98 -3.31 1.74
CA GLY A 119 23.29 -3.54 3.15
C GLY A 119 22.06 -3.94 3.96
N ALA A 120 21.82 -3.22 5.06
CA ALA A 120 20.70 -3.47 5.97
C ALA A 120 19.31 -3.35 5.32
N GLU A 121 19.13 -2.56 4.26
CA GLU A 121 17.84 -2.50 3.55
C GLU A 121 17.53 -3.79 2.82
N ARG A 122 18.55 -4.40 2.21
CA ARG A 122 18.41 -5.68 1.51
C ARG A 122 18.10 -6.79 2.50
N GLU A 123 18.86 -6.90 3.58
CA GLU A 123 18.65 -7.92 4.62
C GLU A 123 17.22 -7.88 5.20
N ARG A 124 16.78 -6.71 5.67
CA ARG A 124 15.40 -6.53 6.18
C ARG A 124 14.33 -6.84 5.15
N PHE A 125 14.58 -6.52 3.88
CA PHE A 125 13.63 -6.83 2.83
C PHE A 125 13.47 -8.34 2.66
N TRP A 126 14.57 -9.09 2.58
CA TRP A 126 14.54 -10.55 2.41
C TRP A 126 14.01 -11.29 3.64
N ASP A 127 14.33 -10.82 4.84
CA ASP A 127 13.98 -11.53 6.08
C ASP A 127 12.58 -11.19 6.60
N ILE A 128 12.10 -9.98 6.35
CA ILE A 128 10.86 -9.46 6.93
C ILE A 128 9.81 -9.22 5.85
N HIS A 129 10.10 -8.30 4.93
CA HIS A 129 9.07 -7.73 4.06
C HIS A 129 8.67 -8.64 2.91
N LEU A 130 9.62 -9.35 2.29
CA LEU A 130 9.33 -10.29 1.21
C LEU A 130 8.47 -11.48 1.70
N PRO A 131 8.84 -12.21 2.77
CA PRO A 131 8.01 -13.29 3.28
C PRO A 131 6.62 -12.82 3.70
N TRP A 132 6.52 -11.63 4.32
CA TRP A 132 5.24 -11.01 4.65
C TRP A 132 4.42 -10.70 3.39
N ALA A 133 5.01 -10.05 2.38
CA ALA A 133 4.31 -9.64 1.17
C ALA A 133 3.74 -10.84 0.42
N VAL A 134 4.51 -11.93 0.36
CA VAL A 134 4.07 -13.19 -0.25
C VAL A 134 2.90 -13.81 0.52
N ARG A 135 3.05 -14.00 1.83
CA ARG A 135 2.01 -14.64 2.66
C ARG A 135 0.74 -13.81 2.71
N SER A 136 0.85 -12.52 3.01
CA SER A 136 -0.30 -11.63 3.15
C SER A 136 -0.98 -11.40 1.80
N GLY A 137 -0.22 -11.18 0.73
CA GLY A 137 -0.78 -10.94 -0.61
C GLY A 137 -1.58 -12.13 -1.13
N ALA A 138 -1.03 -13.34 -0.97
CA ALA A 138 -1.69 -14.59 -1.41
C ALA A 138 -2.89 -14.99 -0.54
N LYS A 139 -2.91 -14.63 0.75
CA LYS A 139 -4.01 -14.94 1.68
C LYS A 139 -5.14 -13.91 1.62
N SER A 140 -4.85 -12.68 1.21
CA SER A 140 -5.84 -11.60 1.20
C SER A 140 -6.91 -11.82 0.13
N LYS A 141 -8.13 -11.33 0.37
CA LYS A 141 -9.14 -11.19 -0.69
C LYS A 141 -8.61 -10.32 -1.83
N GLU A 142 -9.11 -10.49 -3.06
CA GLU A 142 -8.76 -9.64 -4.20
C GLU A 142 -9.09 -8.17 -3.90
N LEU A 143 -8.07 -7.34 -3.64
CA LEU A 143 -8.27 -5.97 -3.17
C LEU A 143 -8.84 -5.04 -4.23
N ILE A 144 -8.67 -5.39 -5.51
CA ILE A 144 -9.28 -4.66 -6.62
C ILE A 144 -10.82 -4.76 -6.62
N CYS A 145 -11.37 -5.80 -5.98
CA CYS A 145 -12.80 -6.01 -5.81
C CYS A 145 -13.36 -5.35 -4.53
N VAL A 146 -12.52 -4.65 -3.75
CA VAL A 146 -12.96 -3.94 -2.56
C VAL A 146 -13.54 -2.57 -2.95
N TYR A 147 -14.72 -2.28 -2.42
CA TYR A 147 -15.40 -0.99 -2.59
C TYR A 147 -14.97 -0.04 -1.46
N TRP A 148 -13.72 0.45 -1.55
CA TRP A 148 -13.07 1.27 -0.52
C TRP A 148 -13.88 2.49 -0.08
N GLU A 149 -14.57 3.09 -1.03
CA GLU A 149 -15.42 4.28 -0.87
C GLU A 149 -16.58 4.04 0.13
N GLU A 150 -17.06 2.80 0.25
CA GLU A 150 -18.12 2.41 1.20
C GLU A 150 -17.58 1.99 2.56
N MET A 151 -16.25 1.84 2.71
CA MET A 151 -15.61 1.34 3.91
C MET A 151 -14.95 2.42 4.76
N LEU A 152 -15.01 3.69 4.32
CA LEU A 152 -14.24 4.80 4.90
C LEU A 152 -14.47 5.00 6.40
N GLU A 153 -15.70 4.81 6.88
CA GLU A 153 -16.04 5.03 8.29
C GLU A 153 -15.82 3.80 9.18
N ARG A 154 -15.61 2.63 8.57
CA ARG A 154 -15.44 1.38 9.30
C ARG A 154 -14.06 1.30 9.96
N ASP A 155 -13.97 0.51 11.02
CA ASP A 155 -12.72 0.24 11.71
C ASP A 155 -11.72 -0.48 10.79
N VAL A 156 -10.50 0.05 10.71
CA VAL A 156 -9.45 -0.46 9.81
C VAL A 156 -8.94 -1.83 10.26
N GLY A 157 -8.97 -2.13 11.56
CA GLY A 157 -8.61 -3.43 12.11
C GLY A 157 -9.61 -4.50 11.69
N GLU A 158 -10.92 -4.20 11.77
CA GLU A 158 -11.98 -5.08 11.27
C GLU A 158 -11.85 -5.33 9.77
N ILE A 159 -11.60 -4.28 8.98
CA ILE A 159 -11.38 -4.41 7.53
C ILE A 159 -10.18 -5.31 7.24
N ARG A 160 -9.04 -5.11 7.92
CA ARG A 160 -7.85 -5.95 7.75
C ARG A 160 -8.16 -7.42 8.05
N ALA A 161 -8.88 -7.69 9.14
CA ALA A 161 -9.29 -9.05 9.50
C ALA A 161 -10.22 -9.66 8.44
N GLU A 162 -11.23 -8.92 7.98
CA GLU A 162 -12.19 -9.36 6.96
C GLU A 162 -11.53 -9.64 5.59
N LEU A 163 -10.55 -8.81 5.22
CA LEU A 163 -9.82 -8.93 3.97
C LEU A 163 -8.65 -9.91 4.06
N GLY A 164 -8.29 -10.40 5.25
CA GLY A 164 -7.15 -11.30 5.46
C GLY A 164 -5.78 -10.61 5.33
N ILE A 165 -5.72 -9.30 5.55
CA ILE A 165 -4.49 -8.50 5.45
C ILE A 165 -3.73 -8.56 6.77
N GLU A 166 -2.52 -9.10 6.72
CA GLU A 166 -1.55 -9.04 7.82
C GLU A 166 -0.85 -7.68 7.79
N VAL A 167 -0.76 -6.99 8.94
CA VAL A 167 0.00 -5.73 9.00
C VAL A 167 1.50 -6.07 9.14
N PRO A 168 2.36 -5.57 8.23
CA PRO A 168 3.80 -5.78 8.34
C PRO A 168 4.36 -5.05 9.55
N PRO A 169 5.53 -5.48 10.07
CA PRO A 169 6.29 -4.68 11.02
C PRO A 169 6.53 -3.24 10.50
N ASP A 170 6.41 -2.22 11.37
CA ASP A 170 6.54 -0.82 10.95
C ASP A 170 7.96 -0.52 10.45
N LEU A 171 8.08 -0.44 9.12
CA LEU A 171 9.34 -0.18 8.44
C LEU A 171 10.00 1.13 8.89
N ARG A 172 9.23 2.17 9.21
CA ARG A 172 9.79 3.45 9.65
C ARG A 172 10.39 3.33 11.03
N GLU A 173 9.72 2.62 11.93
CA GLU A 173 10.24 2.37 13.28
C GLU A 173 11.49 1.48 13.23
N ILE A 174 11.50 0.42 12.41
CA ILE A 174 12.68 -0.43 12.23
C ILE A 174 13.86 0.40 11.70
N ARG A 175 13.65 1.22 10.66
CA ARG A 175 14.70 2.11 10.11
C ARG A 175 15.19 3.12 11.14
N ARG A 176 14.31 3.66 11.99
CA ARG A 176 14.66 4.59 13.07
C ARG A 176 15.53 3.90 14.12
N GLN A 177 15.16 2.71 14.55
CA GLN A 177 15.92 1.92 15.52
C GLN A 177 17.30 1.53 14.99
N GLN A 178 17.39 1.10 13.73
CA GLN A 178 18.67 0.80 13.09
C GLN A 178 19.60 2.02 13.08
N ARG A 179 19.10 3.18 12.63
CA ARG A 179 19.88 4.43 12.63
C ARG A 179 20.35 4.83 14.02
N LYS A 180 19.55 4.58 15.06
CA LYS A 180 19.94 4.86 16.45
C LYS A 180 21.10 3.94 16.88
N ARG A 181 20.99 2.64 16.61
CA ARG A 181 22.05 1.64 16.89
C ARG A 181 23.35 1.97 16.17
N ASP A 182 23.28 2.33 14.89
CA ASP A 182 24.46 2.69 14.08
C ASP A 182 25.17 3.92 14.66
N LYS A 183 24.42 4.95 15.08
CA LYS A 183 24.96 6.15 15.74
C LYS A 183 25.60 5.83 17.09
N GLU A 184 24.99 4.96 17.89
CA GLU A 184 25.56 4.54 19.18
C GLU A 184 26.84 3.74 18.99
N LYS A 185 26.91 2.87 17.98
CA LYS A 185 28.11 2.12 17.64
C LYS A 185 29.26 3.05 17.22
N GLN A 186 28.98 4.02 16.33
CA GLN A 186 29.97 5.02 15.91
C GLN A 186 30.51 5.84 17.09
N LYS A 187 29.63 6.28 18.00
CA LYS A 187 30.07 7.01 19.20
C LYS A 187 30.97 6.18 20.12
N LYS A 188 30.67 4.89 20.28
CA LYS A 188 31.51 3.98 21.07
C LYS A 188 32.87 3.75 20.41
N GLU A 189 32.90 3.58 19.09
CA GLU A 189 34.15 3.42 18.33
C GLU A 189 35.03 4.68 18.42
N GLN A 190 34.43 5.86 18.37
CA GLN A 190 35.14 7.15 18.53
C GLN A 190 35.60 7.42 19.96
N ALA A 191 34.94 6.88 20.98
CA ALA A 191 35.34 7.06 22.38
C ALA A 191 36.47 6.11 22.82
N VAL A 192 36.81 5.12 21.99
CA VAL A 192 37.87 4.13 22.22
C VAL A 192 39.15 4.48 21.44
N GLN A 193 39.08 5.46 20.52
CA GLN A 193 40.22 6.07 19.82
C GLN A 193 40.72 7.31 20.56
#